data_AF-A0A1C4RL24-F1
#
_entry.id   AF-A0A1C4RL24-F1
#
_cell.length_a   1.000
_cell.length_b   1.000
_cell.length_c   1.000
_cell.angle_alpha   90.00
_cell.angle_beta   90.00
_cell.angle_gamma   90.00
#
_symmetry.space_group_name_H-M   'P 1'
#
loop_
_entity.id
_entity.type
_entity.pdbx_description
1 polymer ?
#
loop_
_entity_poly.entity_id
_entity_poly.type
_entity_poly.pdbx_seq_one_letter_code
_entity_poly.pdbx_strand_id
1 'polypeptide(L)'
;MRFAQFDERGPLTTTELGAMRSLNSAFLTARYELQSASALWDRLTGGSDLADVHEASTTFPFYGQAVQEIAHGATAYERHVALVAWRYAAAAVVLGVTVQQRVAEAKPPLTAAAVEELCQEPTLGRLHQALSVPVADLLPEREHDPGDERTRAAQRWTQVRDGVDDAIDLVLEIAADVDAPFPRTKEEAGDCLMTEHCPPYTDPVYEHVLEPLFHLAEEVPFDISRIITKG
;
A
#
# COMPACT_ATOMS: atom_id res chain seq x y z
N MET A 1 16.61 -2.35 -11.83
CA MET A 1 16.31 -1.55 -10.62
C MET A 1 15.06 -0.75 -10.94
N ARG A 2 13.93 -1.00 -10.28
CA ARG A 2 12.67 -0.27 -10.49
C ARG A 2 12.65 0.97 -9.61
N PHE A 3 13.50 1.95 -9.92
CA PHE A 3 13.53 3.24 -9.26
C PHE A 3 14.08 4.28 -10.23
N ALA A 4 13.55 5.49 -10.19
CA ALA A 4 13.98 6.55 -11.08
C ALA A 4 15.44 6.95 -10.81
N GLN A 5 16.16 7.30 -11.88
CA GLN A 5 17.50 7.86 -11.76
C GLN A 5 17.38 9.37 -11.49
N PHE A 6 18.03 9.82 -10.43
CA PHE A 6 18.10 11.23 -10.04
C PHE A 6 19.56 11.68 -10.03
N ASP A 7 19.82 12.87 -10.56
CA ASP A 7 21.11 13.54 -10.42
C ASP A 7 21.26 14.03 -8.97
N GLU A 8 22.42 13.78 -8.35
CA GLU A 8 22.77 14.25 -7.01
C GLU A 8 22.86 15.78 -6.91
N ARG A 9 22.95 16.47 -8.06
CA ARG A 9 22.91 17.94 -8.16
C ARG A 9 21.49 18.50 -8.33
N GLY A 10 20.48 17.64 -8.37
CA GLY A 10 19.09 18.02 -8.55
C GLY A 10 18.45 18.67 -7.31
N PRO A 11 17.16 19.03 -7.38
CA PRO A 11 16.41 19.67 -6.29
C PRO A 11 16.05 18.72 -5.12
N LEU A 12 16.53 17.47 -5.17
CA LEU A 12 16.32 16.48 -4.12
C LEU A 12 17.55 16.45 -3.20
N THR A 13 17.33 16.51 -1.89
CA THR A 13 18.41 16.29 -0.93
C THR A 13 18.78 14.81 -0.86
N THR A 14 19.99 14.54 -0.37
CA THR A 14 20.48 13.18 -0.09
C THR A 14 19.57 12.43 0.90
N THR A 15 19.00 13.13 1.88
CA THR A 15 18.08 12.56 2.86
C THR A 15 16.77 12.11 2.22
N GLU A 16 16.13 12.94 1.39
CA GLU A 16 14.86 12.60 0.73
C GLU A 16 15.05 11.47 -0.27
N LEU A 17 16.12 11.53 -1.07
CA LEU A 17 16.45 10.49 -2.03
C LEU A 17 16.80 9.17 -1.33
N GLY A 18 17.55 9.22 -0.22
CA GLY A 18 17.88 8.06 0.60
C GLY A 18 16.64 7.41 1.20
N ALA A 19 15.73 8.20 1.76
CA ALA A 19 14.47 7.73 2.32
C ALA A 19 13.58 7.06 1.26
N MET A 20 13.37 7.71 0.11
CA MET A 20 12.57 7.13 -0.99
C MET A 20 13.17 5.82 -1.50
N ARG A 21 14.50 5.73 -1.66
CA ARG A 21 15.17 4.48 -2.07
C ARG A 21 15.03 3.38 -1.02
N SER A 22 15.14 3.73 0.25
CA SER A 22 14.99 2.81 1.38
C SER A 22 13.57 2.23 1.41
N LEU A 23 12.55 3.09 1.39
CA LEU A 23 11.14 2.68 1.35
C LEU A 23 10.83 1.84 0.11
N ASN A 24 11.35 2.22 -1.06
CA ASN A 24 11.17 1.45 -2.30
C ASN A 24 11.74 0.04 -2.20
N SER A 25 12.90 -0.11 -1.59
CA SER A 25 13.51 -1.43 -1.38
C SER A 25 12.71 -2.25 -0.36
N ALA A 26 12.21 -1.61 0.70
CA ALA A 26 11.42 -2.25 1.75
C ALA A 26 10.08 -2.77 1.21
N PHE A 27 9.27 -1.92 0.56
CA PHE A 27 7.96 -2.35 0.07
C PHE A 27 8.07 -3.36 -1.08
N LEU A 28 9.08 -3.26 -1.96
CA LEU A 28 9.28 -4.26 -3.01
C LEU A 28 9.64 -5.63 -2.42
N THR A 29 10.50 -5.66 -1.41
CA THR A 29 10.83 -6.91 -0.70
C THR A 29 9.58 -7.51 -0.07
N ALA A 30 8.80 -6.69 0.64
CA ALA A 30 7.55 -7.12 1.25
C ALA A 30 6.51 -7.59 0.22
N ARG A 31 6.42 -6.93 -0.96
CA ARG A 31 5.55 -7.35 -2.07
C ARG A 31 5.94 -8.71 -2.62
N TYR A 32 7.22 -8.98 -2.82
CA TYR A 32 7.67 -10.30 -3.31
C TYR A 32 7.41 -11.41 -2.28
N GLU A 33 7.58 -11.09 -1.00
CA GLU A 33 7.25 -12.02 0.07
C GLU A 33 5.74 -12.26 0.14
N LEU A 34 4.92 -11.22 -0.05
CA LEU A 34 3.47 -11.34 -0.09
C LEU A 34 3.03 -12.25 -1.23
N GLN A 35 3.58 -12.07 -2.44
CA GLN A 35 3.32 -12.95 -3.57
C GLN A 35 3.66 -14.42 -3.27
N SER A 36 4.74 -14.66 -2.52
CA SER A 36 5.12 -16.00 -2.09
C SER A 36 4.14 -16.58 -1.06
N ALA A 37 3.69 -15.77 -0.12
CA ALA A 37 2.69 -16.14 0.87
C ALA A 37 1.31 -16.41 0.24
N SER A 38 0.86 -15.59 -0.71
CA SER A 38 -0.38 -15.79 -1.47
C SER A 38 -0.33 -17.09 -2.28
N ALA A 39 0.79 -17.38 -2.96
CA ALA A 39 0.93 -18.65 -3.70
C ALA A 39 0.90 -19.89 -2.78
N LEU A 40 1.42 -19.76 -1.56
CA LEU A 40 1.30 -20.80 -0.54
C LEU A 40 -0.16 -20.97 -0.09
N TRP A 41 -0.85 -19.86 0.14
CA TRP A 41 -2.27 -19.84 0.51
C TRP A 41 -3.16 -20.48 -0.55
N ASP A 42 -3.05 -20.07 -1.82
CA ASP A 42 -3.81 -20.62 -2.95
C ASP A 42 -3.67 -22.14 -3.06
N ARG A 43 -2.44 -22.64 -2.85
CA ARG A 43 -2.16 -24.08 -2.86
C ARG A 43 -2.84 -24.81 -1.70
N LEU A 44 -2.90 -24.19 -0.52
CA LEU A 44 -3.55 -24.79 0.66
C LEU A 44 -5.07 -24.76 0.53
N THR A 45 -5.65 -23.70 -0.02
CA THR A 45 -7.08 -23.64 -0.36
C THR A 45 -7.46 -24.77 -1.32
N GLY A 46 -6.71 -24.95 -2.41
CA GLY A 46 -6.95 -26.09 -3.32
C GLY A 46 -6.72 -27.46 -2.68
N GLY A 47 -5.83 -27.54 -1.68
CA GLY A 47 -5.65 -28.74 -0.85
C GLY A 47 -6.85 -29.03 0.05
N SER A 48 -7.47 -28.00 0.62
CA SER A 48 -8.67 -28.11 1.45
C SER A 48 -9.85 -28.59 0.61
N ASP A 49 -10.05 -28.04 -0.59
CA ASP A 49 -11.09 -28.49 -1.52
C ASP A 49 -10.94 -29.97 -1.87
N LEU A 50 -9.69 -30.43 -2.05
CA LEU A 50 -9.41 -31.85 -2.31
C LEU A 50 -9.64 -32.72 -1.08
N ALA A 51 -9.33 -32.21 0.12
CA ALA A 51 -9.56 -32.88 1.38
C ALA A 51 -11.05 -33.13 1.62
N ASP A 52 -11.90 -32.13 1.36
CA ASP A 52 -13.35 -32.25 1.48
C ASP A 52 -13.92 -33.38 0.60
N VAL A 53 -13.40 -33.52 -0.63
CA VAL A 53 -13.76 -34.63 -1.54
C VAL A 53 -13.27 -35.98 -1.01
N HIS A 54 -12.09 -36.03 -0.40
CA HIS A 54 -11.54 -37.26 0.16
C HIS A 54 -12.28 -37.67 1.44
N GLU A 55 -12.60 -36.75 2.33
CA GLU A 55 -13.34 -37.05 3.57
C GLU A 55 -14.76 -37.54 3.30
N ALA A 56 -15.40 -37.10 2.22
CA ALA A 56 -16.67 -37.67 1.76
C ALA A 56 -16.58 -39.15 1.33
N SER A 57 -15.37 -39.67 1.08
CA SER A 57 -15.12 -41.00 0.53
C SER A 57 -14.24 -41.92 1.38
N THR A 58 -13.64 -41.41 2.47
CA THR A 58 -12.77 -42.20 3.35
C THR A 58 -13.05 -41.99 4.84
N THR A 59 -12.72 -42.99 5.67
CA THR A 59 -12.83 -42.92 7.14
C THR A 59 -11.63 -42.21 7.81
N PHE A 60 -10.57 -41.89 7.06
CA PHE A 60 -9.31 -41.36 7.61
C PHE A 60 -9.11 -39.87 7.27
N PRO A 61 -9.23 -38.95 8.25
CA PRO A 61 -9.20 -37.49 8.02
C PRO A 61 -7.77 -36.89 8.00
N PHE A 62 -6.72 -37.70 7.94
CA PHE A 62 -5.35 -37.24 8.20
C PHE A 62 -4.86 -36.19 7.19
N TYR A 63 -5.32 -36.26 5.94
CA TYR A 63 -4.95 -35.27 4.92
C TYR A 63 -5.60 -33.91 5.20
N GLY A 64 -6.91 -33.87 5.46
CA GLY A 64 -7.63 -32.64 5.81
C GLY A 64 -7.08 -31.99 7.07
N GLN A 65 -6.81 -32.78 8.11
CA GLN A 65 -6.16 -32.31 9.34
C GLN A 65 -4.80 -31.68 9.07
N ALA A 66 -3.95 -32.32 8.27
CA ALA A 66 -2.64 -31.77 7.93
C ALA A 66 -2.74 -30.47 7.11
N VAL A 67 -3.66 -30.40 6.15
CA VAL A 67 -3.89 -29.18 5.35
C VAL A 67 -4.38 -28.04 6.25
N GLN A 68 -5.35 -28.30 7.13
CA GLN A 68 -5.92 -27.28 8.02
C GLN A 68 -4.89 -26.71 9.00
N GLU A 69 -4.06 -27.56 9.61
CA GLU A 69 -2.98 -27.13 10.52
C GLU A 69 -1.97 -26.23 9.79
N ILE A 70 -1.60 -26.56 8.55
CA ILE A 70 -0.67 -25.74 7.76
C ILE A 70 -1.34 -24.44 7.28
N ALA A 71 -2.61 -24.51 6.87
CA ALA A 71 -3.39 -23.37 6.38
C ALA A 71 -3.46 -22.25 7.42
N HIS A 72 -3.72 -22.57 8.69
CA HIS A 72 -3.79 -21.58 9.76
C HIS A 72 -2.50 -20.76 9.90
N GLY A 73 -1.34 -21.44 9.85
CA GLY A 73 -0.04 -20.77 9.89
C GLY A 73 0.25 -19.93 8.64
N ALA A 74 -0.18 -20.41 7.47
CA ALA A 74 -0.01 -19.69 6.21
C ALA A 74 -0.85 -18.41 6.15
N THR A 75 -2.11 -18.43 6.63
CA THR A 75 -2.95 -17.22 6.71
C THR A 75 -2.33 -16.15 7.60
N ALA A 76 -1.86 -16.54 8.79
CA ALA A 76 -1.24 -15.60 9.72
C ALA A 76 0.04 -14.98 9.14
N TYR A 77 0.82 -15.77 8.40
CA TYR A 77 2.02 -15.30 7.71
C TYR A 77 1.70 -14.33 6.58
N GLU A 78 0.78 -14.70 5.67
CA GLU A 78 0.33 -13.84 4.58
C GLU A 78 -0.14 -12.48 5.12
N ARG A 79 -1.00 -12.49 6.13
CA ARG A 79 -1.52 -11.27 6.74
C ARG A 79 -0.43 -10.40 7.33
N HIS A 80 0.52 -11.01 8.03
CA HIS A 80 1.65 -10.27 8.60
C HIS A 80 2.48 -9.57 7.51
N VAL A 81 2.80 -10.31 6.43
CA VAL A 81 3.58 -9.76 5.32
C VAL A 81 2.81 -8.66 4.58
N ALA A 82 1.49 -8.83 4.39
CA ALA A 82 0.64 -7.82 3.76
C ALA A 82 0.63 -6.51 4.55
N LEU A 83 0.53 -6.57 5.89
CA LEU A 83 0.57 -5.41 6.77
C LEU A 83 1.95 -4.72 6.76
N VAL A 84 3.03 -5.48 6.70
CA VAL A 84 4.39 -4.92 6.51
C VAL A 84 4.49 -4.22 5.15
N ALA A 85 3.94 -4.82 4.10
CA ALA A 85 3.97 -4.27 2.76
C ALA A 85 3.13 -2.98 2.67
N TRP A 86 1.95 -2.97 3.30
CA TRP A 86 1.10 -1.78 3.45
C TRP A 86 1.88 -0.62 4.06
N ARG A 87 2.48 -0.83 5.24
CA ARG A 87 3.19 0.22 5.97
C ARG A 87 4.21 0.94 5.09
N TYR A 88 5.05 0.18 4.40
CA TYR A 88 6.10 0.77 3.58
C TYR A 88 5.61 1.33 2.25
N ALA A 89 4.59 0.73 1.63
CA ALA A 89 3.99 1.27 0.40
C ALA A 89 3.24 2.58 0.67
N ALA A 90 2.45 2.64 1.75
CA ALA A 90 1.72 3.84 2.16
C ALA A 90 2.70 4.98 2.52
N ALA A 91 3.74 4.69 3.31
CA ALA A 91 4.78 5.67 3.62
C ALA A 91 5.51 6.17 2.35
N ALA A 92 5.83 5.26 1.41
CA ALA A 92 6.45 5.63 0.14
C ALA A 92 5.59 6.59 -0.68
N VAL A 93 4.27 6.34 -0.76
CA VAL A 93 3.32 7.22 -1.46
C VAL A 93 3.25 8.58 -0.78
N VAL A 94 3.05 8.64 0.54
CA VAL A 94 2.91 9.92 1.26
C VAL A 94 4.19 10.75 1.18
N LEU A 95 5.37 10.14 1.40
CA LEU A 95 6.65 10.83 1.22
C LEU A 95 6.83 11.29 -0.23
N GLY A 96 6.55 10.42 -1.19
CA GLY A 96 6.71 10.69 -2.61
C GLY A 96 5.83 11.85 -3.07
N VAL A 97 4.53 11.86 -2.72
CA VAL A 97 3.60 12.97 -3.01
C VAL A 97 4.10 14.27 -2.39
N THR A 98 4.53 14.24 -1.13
CA THR A 98 5.02 15.44 -0.44
C THR A 98 6.25 16.02 -1.15
N VAL A 99 7.19 15.16 -1.55
CA VAL A 99 8.36 15.54 -2.34
C VAL A 99 7.96 16.05 -3.72
N GLN A 100 6.98 15.41 -4.36
CA GLN A 100 6.51 15.82 -5.67
C GLN A 100 5.90 17.24 -5.64
N GLN A 101 5.02 17.51 -4.67
CA GLN A 101 4.41 18.82 -4.48
C GLN A 101 5.45 19.89 -4.22
N ARG A 102 6.39 19.66 -3.30
CA ARG A 102 7.39 20.68 -2.99
C ARG A 102 8.27 20.98 -4.20
N VAL A 103 8.61 19.97 -5.00
CA VAL A 103 9.45 20.14 -6.20
C VAL A 103 8.68 20.92 -7.26
N ALA A 104 7.42 20.57 -7.51
CA ALA A 104 6.55 21.29 -8.45
C ALA A 104 6.34 22.76 -8.05
N GLU A 105 6.25 23.05 -6.75
CA GLU A 105 6.04 24.39 -6.21
C GLU A 105 7.35 25.15 -5.90
N ALA A 106 8.51 24.57 -6.23
CA ALA A 106 9.85 25.11 -5.90
C ALA A 106 10.02 25.49 -4.40
N LYS A 107 9.38 24.73 -3.52
CA LYS A 107 9.49 24.87 -2.06
C LYS A 107 10.84 24.33 -1.54
N PRO A 108 11.30 24.80 -0.37
CA PRO A 108 12.54 24.31 0.23
C PRO A 108 12.46 22.80 0.52
N PRO A 109 13.62 22.09 0.54
CA PRO A 109 13.66 20.69 0.90
C PRO A 109 13.12 20.40 2.31
N LEU A 110 12.65 19.18 2.51
CA LEU A 110 12.18 18.69 3.81
C LEU A 110 13.36 18.60 4.79
N THR A 111 13.07 18.85 6.07
CA THR A 111 14.04 18.62 7.14
C THR A 111 14.20 17.12 7.37
N ALA A 112 15.34 16.69 7.93
CA ALA A 112 15.58 15.27 8.23
C ALA A 112 14.50 14.67 9.17
N ALA A 113 14.05 15.45 10.17
CA ALA A 113 12.99 15.03 11.07
C ALA A 113 11.64 14.83 10.36
N ALA A 114 11.29 15.72 9.43
CA ALA A 114 10.07 15.58 8.63
C ALA A 114 10.13 14.35 7.72
N VAL A 115 11.29 14.08 7.12
CA VAL A 115 11.50 12.87 6.31
C VAL A 115 11.38 11.61 7.17
N GLU A 116 11.97 11.60 8.38
CA GLU A 116 11.89 10.46 9.30
C GLU A 116 10.46 10.16 9.74
N GLU A 117 9.68 11.21 10.03
CA GLU A 117 8.25 11.09 10.35
C GLU A 117 7.46 10.50 9.18
N LEU A 118 7.71 11.00 7.95
CA LEU A 118 7.08 10.51 6.72
C LEU A 118 7.49 9.07 6.35
N CYS A 119 8.59 8.55 6.93
CA CYS A 119 8.97 7.15 6.76
C CYS A 119 8.19 6.18 7.66
N GLN A 120 7.44 6.69 8.65
CA GLN A 120 6.56 5.87 9.46
C GLN A 120 5.27 5.54 8.72
N GLU A 121 4.50 4.59 9.25
CA GLU A 121 3.18 4.30 8.71
C GLU A 121 2.30 5.56 8.81
N PRO A 122 1.72 6.03 7.69
CA PRO A 122 0.76 7.12 7.74
C PRO A 122 -0.59 6.61 8.27
N THR A 123 -1.34 7.48 8.92
CA THR A 123 -2.75 7.22 9.20
C THR A 123 -3.54 7.11 7.88
N LEU A 124 -4.68 6.41 7.91
CA LEU A 124 -5.53 6.25 6.73
C LEU A 124 -5.95 7.61 6.13
N GLY A 125 -6.29 8.58 6.99
CA GLY A 125 -6.65 9.94 6.61
C GLY A 125 -5.49 10.71 6.00
N ARG A 126 -4.25 10.55 6.50
CA ARG A 126 -3.05 11.16 5.91
C ARG A 126 -2.77 10.59 4.52
N LEU A 127 -2.92 9.28 4.34
CA LEU A 127 -2.80 8.64 3.04
C LEU A 127 -3.89 9.13 2.08
N HIS A 128 -5.15 9.15 2.51
CA HIS A 128 -6.28 9.65 1.73
C HIS A 128 -6.06 11.11 1.29
N GLN A 129 -5.55 11.96 2.18
CA GLN A 129 -5.23 13.36 1.86
C GLN A 129 -4.11 13.46 0.81
N ALA A 130 -3.05 12.66 0.93
CA ALA A 130 -1.98 12.64 -0.07
C ALA A 130 -2.49 12.17 -1.45
N LEU A 131 -3.39 11.20 -1.48
CA LEU A 131 -4.02 10.71 -2.72
C LEU A 131 -5.03 11.70 -3.33
N SER A 132 -5.52 12.66 -2.54
CA SER A 132 -6.44 13.71 -2.99
C SER A 132 -5.73 14.86 -3.70
N VAL A 133 -4.40 14.88 -3.70
CA VAL A 133 -3.60 15.87 -4.44
C VAL A 133 -3.79 15.63 -5.95
N PRO A 134 -4.10 16.67 -6.75
CA PRO A 134 -4.28 16.52 -8.18
C PRO A 134 -2.92 16.36 -8.90
N VAL A 135 -2.26 15.22 -8.68
CA VAL A 135 -0.92 14.94 -9.18
C VAL A 135 -0.84 14.99 -10.71
N ALA A 136 -1.92 14.65 -11.41
CA ALA A 136 -2.02 14.79 -12.86
C ALA A 136 -1.77 16.23 -13.36
N ASP A 137 -2.13 17.23 -12.55
CA ASP A 137 -1.93 18.65 -12.87
C ASP A 137 -0.48 19.10 -12.63
N LEU A 138 0.26 18.38 -11.77
CA LEU A 138 1.67 18.64 -11.51
C LEU A 138 2.59 18.07 -12.59
N LEU A 139 2.09 17.15 -13.42
CA LEU A 139 2.89 16.51 -14.47
C LEU A 139 3.01 17.41 -15.71
N PRO A 140 4.21 17.57 -16.29
CA PRO A 140 4.39 18.36 -17.49
C PRO A 140 3.72 17.73 -18.72
N GLU A 141 3.14 18.56 -19.61
CA GLU A 141 2.45 18.13 -20.83
C GLU A 141 3.36 17.29 -21.76
N ARG A 142 2.83 16.20 -22.31
CA ARG A 142 3.47 15.40 -23.36
C ARG A 142 2.98 15.86 -24.74
N GLU A 143 3.90 16.03 -25.69
CA GLU A 143 3.60 16.35 -27.10
C GLU A 143 3.01 15.16 -27.90
N HIS A 144 2.98 13.96 -27.32
CA HIS A 144 2.36 12.79 -27.92
C HIS A 144 1.43 12.11 -26.89
N ASP A 145 0.15 12.16 -27.21
CA ASP A 145 -1.02 11.61 -26.50
C ASP A 145 -1.37 12.21 -25.12
N PRO A 146 -1.70 13.52 -25.07
CA PRO A 146 -1.86 14.27 -23.81
C PRO A 146 -3.15 13.96 -23.02
N GLY A 147 -4.16 13.35 -23.66
CA GLY A 147 -5.47 13.11 -23.04
C GLY A 147 -5.58 11.80 -22.28
N ASP A 148 -5.08 10.71 -22.86
CA ASP A 148 -5.36 9.36 -22.37
C ASP A 148 -4.47 9.00 -21.15
N GLU A 149 -3.19 9.36 -21.17
CA GLU A 149 -2.28 9.04 -20.06
C GLU A 149 -2.58 9.81 -18.77
N ARG A 150 -2.82 11.12 -18.85
CA ARG A 150 -3.20 11.94 -17.68
C ARG A 150 -4.52 11.47 -17.08
N THR A 151 -5.50 11.14 -17.93
CA THR A 151 -6.79 10.61 -17.49
C THR A 151 -6.61 9.25 -16.81
N ARG A 152 -5.83 8.34 -17.39
CA ARG A 152 -5.53 7.04 -16.79
C ARG A 152 -4.77 7.17 -15.47
N ALA A 153 -3.83 8.10 -15.36
CA ALA A 153 -3.14 8.38 -14.11
C ALA A 153 -4.14 8.88 -13.05
N ALA A 154 -4.92 9.91 -13.36
CA ALA A 154 -5.95 10.42 -12.45
C ALA A 154 -6.95 9.33 -12.00
N GLN A 155 -7.35 8.43 -12.91
CA GLN A 155 -8.20 7.29 -12.58
C GLN A 155 -7.53 6.32 -11.60
N ARG A 156 -6.26 5.96 -11.81
CA ARG A 156 -5.51 5.11 -10.87
C ARG A 156 -5.41 5.74 -9.47
N TRP A 157 -5.07 7.02 -9.39
CA TRP A 157 -5.00 7.75 -8.12
C TRP A 157 -6.35 7.77 -7.41
N THR A 158 -7.43 8.03 -8.16
CA THR A 158 -8.79 8.01 -7.66
C THR A 158 -9.18 6.63 -7.14
N GLN A 159 -8.86 5.56 -7.86
CA GLN A 159 -9.13 4.18 -7.42
C GLN A 159 -8.45 3.86 -6.09
N VAL A 160 -7.18 4.22 -5.92
CA VAL A 160 -6.46 3.99 -4.65
C VAL A 160 -7.08 4.84 -3.54
N ARG A 161 -7.41 6.10 -3.81
CA ARG A 161 -8.04 7.01 -2.84
C ARG A 161 -9.38 6.46 -2.35
N ASP A 162 -10.25 6.08 -3.28
CA ASP A 162 -11.59 5.57 -2.96
C ASP A 162 -11.47 4.25 -2.20
N GLY A 163 -10.51 3.39 -2.55
CA GLY A 163 -10.23 2.19 -1.77
C GLY A 163 -9.72 2.48 -0.34
N VAL A 164 -8.91 3.53 -0.14
CA VAL A 164 -8.54 3.96 1.22
C VAL A 164 -9.76 4.49 1.99
N ASP A 165 -10.68 5.16 1.32
CA ASP A 165 -11.95 5.59 1.92
C ASP A 165 -12.81 4.39 2.35
N ASP A 166 -12.91 3.37 1.50
CA ASP A 166 -13.57 2.09 1.83
C ASP A 166 -12.89 1.40 3.03
N ALA A 167 -11.55 1.43 3.10
CA ALA A 167 -10.81 0.89 4.23
C ALA A 167 -11.12 1.63 5.54
N ILE A 168 -11.29 2.96 5.50
CA ILE A 168 -11.71 3.76 6.66
C ILE A 168 -13.11 3.33 7.11
N ASP A 169 -14.03 3.15 6.17
CA ASP A 169 -15.40 2.73 6.46
C ASP A 169 -15.43 1.30 7.06
N LEU A 170 -14.59 0.40 6.55
CA LEU A 170 -14.48 -0.96 7.09
C LEU A 170 -13.86 -1.00 8.50
N VAL A 171 -12.86 -0.16 8.80
CA VAL A 171 -12.34 -0.02 10.16
C VAL A 171 -13.43 0.41 11.14
N LEU A 172 -14.30 1.33 10.71
CA LEU A 172 -15.44 1.78 11.52
C LEU A 172 -16.46 0.65 11.72
N GLU A 173 -16.75 -0.13 10.68
CA GLU A 173 -17.67 -1.27 10.73
C GLU A 173 -17.15 -2.36 11.67
N ILE A 174 -15.87 -2.74 11.57
CA ILE A 174 -15.21 -3.70 12.47
C ILE A 174 -15.29 -3.23 13.93
N ALA A 175 -15.01 -1.95 14.19
CA ALA A 175 -15.07 -1.39 15.54
C ALA A 175 -16.48 -1.44 16.13
N ALA A 176 -17.52 -1.22 15.31
CA ALA A 176 -18.91 -1.34 15.71
C ALA A 176 -19.28 -2.81 16.01
N ASP A 177 -18.88 -3.75 15.16
CA ASP A 177 -19.20 -5.17 15.28
C ASP A 177 -18.63 -5.81 16.55
N VAL A 178 -17.43 -5.39 16.97
CA VAL A 178 -16.77 -5.91 18.18
C VAL A 178 -17.06 -5.07 19.44
N ASP A 179 -17.95 -4.08 19.34
CA ASP A 179 -18.25 -3.09 20.37
C ASP A 179 -16.98 -2.43 20.97
N ALA A 180 -16.00 -2.13 20.11
CA ALA A 180 -14.79 -1.43 20.51
C ALA A 180 -15.11 0.01 20.93
N PRO A 181 -14.39 0.59 21.91
CA PRO A 181 -14.65 1.97 22.33
C PRO A 181 -14.41 2.99 21.22
N PHE A 182 -13.47 2.72 20.30
CA PHE A 182 -13.08 3.56 19.16
C PHE A 182 -12.65 2.71 17.96
N PRO A 183 -12.67 3.25 16.73
CA PRO A 183 -13.28 4.53 16.33
C PRO A 183 -14.82 4.48 16.28
N ARG A 184 -15.48 5.64 16.44
CA ARG A 184 -16.95 5.82 16.34
C ARG A 184 -17.35 6.75 15.20
N THR A 185 -16.39 7.44 14.60
CA THR A 185 -16.59 8.35 13.46
C THR A 185 -15.58 8.08 12.35
N LYS A 186 -15.89 8.55 11.13
CA LYS A 186 -14.99 8.46 9.98
C LYS A 186 -13.69 9.25 10.18
N GLU A 187 -13.75 10.36 10.91
CA GLU A 187 -12.57 11.16 11.27
C GLU A 187 -11.63 10.37 12.19
N GLU A 188 -12.16 9.78 13.26
CA GLU A 188 -11.37 8.92 14.16
C GLU A 188 -10.82 7.68 13.44
N ALA A 189 -11.59 7.07 12.54
CA ALA A 189 -11.10 5.97 11.71
C ALA A 189 -10.01 6.42 10.72
N GLY A 190 -10.06 7.67 10.26
CA GLY A 190 -8.99 8.29 9.49
C GLY A 190 -7.69 8.46 10.28
N ASP A 191 -7.76 8.61 11.60
CA ASP A 191 -6.58 8.72 12.47
C ASP A 191 -5.95 7.36 12.82
N CYS A 192 -6.62 6.26 12.47
CA CYS A 192 -6.11 4.91 12.70
C CYS A 192 -4.94 4.54 11.77
N LEU A 193 -4.06 3.69 12.30
CA LEU A 193 -3.08 2.95 11.50
C LEU A 193 -3.71 1.64 10.99
N MET A 194 -3.42 1.26 9.75
CA MET A 194 -3.92 0.00 9.17
C MET A 194 -3.38 -1.20 9.95
N THR A 195 -2.10 -1.16 10.36
CA THR A 195 -1.47 -2.27 11.08
C THR A 195 -2.08 -2.51 12.47
N GLU A 196 -2.72 -1.52 13.06
CA GLU A 196 -3.36 -1.61 14.37
C GLU A 196 -4.85 -1.96 14.27
N HIS A 197 -5.51 -1.56 13.19
CA HIS A 197 -6.96 -1.68 13.01
C HIS A 197 -7.38 -2.71 11.94
N CYS A 198 -6.59 -3.78 11.79
CA CYS A 198 -6.87 -4.87 10.84
C CYS A 198 -6.79 -6.25 11.56
N PRO A 199 -7.78 -6.60 12.41
CA PRO A 199 -7.71 -7.75 13.31
C PRO A 199 -7.68 -9.10 12.57
N PRO A 200 -6.92 -10.11 13.05
CA PRO A 200 -6.68 -11.35 12.31
C PRO A 200 -7.92 -12.24 12.08
N TYR A 201 -9.05 -11.94 12.74
CA TYR A 201 -10.29 -12.69 12.65
C TYR A 201 -11.34 -12.06 11.71
N THR A 202 -11.02 -10.92 11.08
CA THR A 202 -11.87 -10.26 10.08
C THR A 202 -11.28 -10.42 8.70
N ASP A 203 -12.09 -10.17 7.67
CA ASP A 203 -11.58 -9.98 6.32
C ASP A 203 -10.50 -8.88 6.32
N PRO A 204 -9.45 -9.00 5.48
CA PRO A 204 -8.34 -8.06 5.52
C PRO A 204 -8.73 -6.70 4.95
N VAL A 205 -8.60 -5.66 5.77
CA VAL A 205 -8.97 -4.28 5.41
C VAL A 205 -8.19 -3.74 4.20
N TYR A 206 -7.01 -4.30 3.92
CA TYR A 206 -6.13 -3.88 2.83
C TYR A 206 -6.42 -4.57 1.48
N GLU A 207 -7.30 -5.57 1.42
CA GLU A 207 -7.40 -6.53 0.30
C GLU A 207 -7.60 -5.86 -1.07
N HIS A 208 -8.41 -4.81 -1.15
CA HIS A 208 -8.71 -4.14 -2.43
C HIS A 208 -7.83 -2.93 -2.74
N VAL A 209 -6.97 -2.53 -1.81
CA VAL A 209 -6.17 -1.29 -1.90
C VAL A 209 -4.70 -1.58 -2.10
N LEU A 210 -4.18 -2.66 -1.51
CA LEU A 210 -2.75 -2.90 -1.39
C LEU A 210 -2.04 -3.07 -2.75
N GLU A 211 -2.63 -3.84 -3.66
CA GLU A 211 -2.02 -4.06 -4.98
C GLU A 211 -2.02 -2.76 -5.84
N PRO A 212 -3.14 -2.02 -5.96
CA PRO A 212 -3.13 -0.68 -6.55
C PRO A 212 -2.12 0.28 -5.89
N LEU A 213 -1.97 0.23 -4.56
CA LEU A 213 -1.03 1.07 -3.82
C LEU A 213 0.43 0.78 -4.19
N PHE A 214 0.82 -0.47 -4.42
CA PHE A 214 2.18 -0.79 -4.91
C PHE A 214 2.48 -0.15 -6.25
N HIS A 215 1.53 -0.21 -7.18
CA HIS A 215 1.70 0.42 -8.49
C HIS A 215 1.95 1.92 -8.36
N LEU A 216 1.20 2.58 -7.48
CA LEU A 216 1.36 3.99 -7.21
C LEU A 216 2.72 4.29 -6.55
N ALA A 217 3.11 3.51 -5.55
CA ALA A 217 4.40 3.66 -4.84
C ALA A 217 5.59 3.53 -5.81
N GLU A 218 5.50 2.64 -6.81
CA GLU A 218 6.50 2.51 -7.87
C GLU A 218 6.47 3.68 -8.88
N GLU A 219 5.29 4.25 -9.17
CA GLU A 219 5.09 5.31 -10.17
C GLU A 219 5.63 6.67 -9.71
N VAL A 220 5.39 7.03 -8.44
CA VAL A 220 5.69 8.38 -7.90
C VAL A 220 7.14 8.84 -8.10
N PRO A 221 8.19 8.02 -7.85
CA PRO A 221 9.57 8.43 -8.14
C PRO A 221 9.82 8.80 -9.61
N PHE A 222 9.19 8.11 -10.56
CA PHE A 222 9.32 8.44 -11.99
C PHE A 222 8.64 9.76 -12.32
N ASP A 223 7.49 10.03 -11.70
CA ASP A 223 6.79 11.30 -11.87
C ASP A 223 7.57 12.49 -11.30
N ILE A 224 8.23 12.33 -10.16
CA ILE A 224 9.17 13.32 -9.62
C ILE A 224 10.32 13.57 -10.61
N SER A 225 10.93 12.51 -11.14
CA SER A 225 12.02 12.61 -12.12
C SER A 225 11.59 13.36 -13.39
N ARG A 226 10.35 13.17 -13.83
CA ARG A 226 9.77 13.90 -14.99
C ARG A 226 9.59 15.39 -14.72
N ILE A 227 9.19 15.78 -13.51
CA ILE A 227 9.07 17.19 -13.14
C ILE A 227 10.46 17.84 -13.13
N ILE A 228 11.45 17.17 -12.55
CA ILE A 228 12.83 17.69 -12.47
C ILE A 228 13.49 17.83 -13.85
N THR A 229 13.22 16.92 -14.78
CA THR A 229 13.88 16.92 -16.10
C THR A 229 13.29 17.95 -17.08
N LYS A 230 12.09 18.46 -16.82
CA LYS A 230 11.42 19.46 -17.67
C LYS A 230 11.31 20.86 -17.04
N GLY A 231 11.48 20.99 -15.73
CA GLY A 231 11.58 22.27 -15.02
C GLY A 231 13.01 22.82 -15.07
#